data_AF-A0A1V5TF41-F1
#
_entry.id   AF-A0A1V5TF41-F1
#
_cell.length_a   1.000
_cell.length_b   1.000
_cell.length_c   1.000
_cell.angle_alpha   90.00
_cell.angle_beta   90.00
_cell.angle_gamma   90.00
#
_symmetry.space_group_name_H-M   'P 1'
#
loop_
_entity.id
_entity.type
_entity.pdbx_description
1 polymer ?
#
loop_
_entity_poly.entity_id
_entity_poly.type
_entity_poly.pdbx_seq_one_letter_code
_entity_poly.pdbx_strand_id
1 'polypeptide(L)'
;MEKAVKEVNQDSGGKPKEEEKDEMAEMSKKEKIAYYIKNFPLKDLRFLYFVFILIFVQTLFAHNWLTLPLYTSRAFEGFVSDNFEFFVNLNPILIFILAPMVTALTSKKDTYTMMIIGTFVMATPTFILALGPNLYTLMSFLILMTIGEAMWQPRFLQWVAEIAPKNMTGIYMGIGQFPWFLTKVITSIYSGWFLMKYCPADTPPSEMNTETMWFIYGIIAIISPVGLLLAKGWMKKGFKVKHQE
;
A
#
# COMPACT_ATOMS: atom_id res chain seq x y z
N MET A 1 -35.66 2.77 14.83
CA MET A 1 -34.27 2.58 15.30
C MET A 1 -34.05 1.17 15.83
N GLU A 2 -34.88 0.68 16.76
CA GLU A 2 -34.76 -0.69 17.31
C GLU A 2 -34.83 -1.83 16.28
N LYS A 3 -35.69 -1.73 15.25
CA LYS A 3 -35.75 -2.73 14.17
C LYS A 3 -34.46 -2.80 13.34
N ALA A 4 -33.87 -1.65 13.03
CA ALA A 4 -32.61 -1.57 12.27
C ALA A 4 -31.43 -2.10 13.09
N VAL A 5 -31.40 -1.84 14.41
CA VAL A 5 -30.39 -2.40 15.31
C VAL A 5 -30.51 -3.92 15.39
N LYS A 6 -31.74 -4.46 15.40
CA LYS A 6 -31.99 -5.92 15.38
C LYS A 6 -31.53 -6.59 14.08
N GLU A 7 -31.74 -5.95 12.92
CA GLU A 7 -31.28 -6.48 11.63
C GLU A 7 -29.74 -6.45 11.50
N VAL A 8 -29.06 -5.45 12.06
CA VAL A 8 -27.58 -5.38 12.08
C VAL A 8 -26.95 -6.44 12.99
N ASN A 9 -27.67 -6.81 14.05
CA ASN A 9 -27.26 -7.83 15.03
C ASN A 9 -27.66 -9.26 14.65
N GLN A 10 -28.19 -9.48 13.44
CA GLN A 10 -28.45 -10.82 12.91
C GLN A 10 -27.37 -11.23 11.91
N ASP A 11 -26.98 -12.51 11.91
CA ASP A 11 -26.15 -13.10 10.86
C ASP A 11 -26.96 -13.33 9.57
N SER A 12 -26.29 -13.76 8.48
CA SER A 12 -26.94 -14.00 7.18
C SER A 12 -28.04 -15.09 7.22
N GLY A 13 -28.20 -15.80 8.33
CA GLY A 13 -29.24 -16.81 8.58
C GLY A 13 -30.32 -16.37 9.58
N GLY A 14 -30.33 -15.10 10.02
CA GLY A 14 -31.34 -14.58 10.95
C GLY A 14 -31.11 -14.97 12.41
N LYS A 15 -29.95 -15.54 12.77
CA LYS A 15 -29.59 -15.81 14.16
C LYS A 15 -28.99 -14.56 14.80
N PRO A 16 -29.21 -14.30 16.10
CA PRO A 16 -28.48 -13.25 16.81
C PRO A 16 -26.97 -13.53 16.66
N LYS A 17 -26.19 -12.54 16.22
CA LYS A 17 -24.74 -12.59 16.33
C LYS A 17 -24.43 -12.82 17.80
N GLU A 18 -23.76 -13.92 18.12
CA GLU A 18 -23.18 -14.10 19.46
C GLU A 18 -22.27 -12.89 19.71
N GLU A 19 -22.62 -12.05 20.69
CA GLU A 19 -21.70 -11.03 21.19
C GLU A 19 -20.47 -11.80 21.68
N GLU A 20 -19.35 -11.71 20.94
CA GLU A 20 -18.06 -12.19 21.44
C GLU A 20 -17.84 -11.52 22.80
N LYS A 21 -17.97 -12.29 23.88
CA LYS A 21 -17.70 -11.80 25.22
C LYS A 21 -16.31 -11.18 25.21
N ASP A 22 -16.23 -9.91 25.58
CA ASP A 22 -14.96 -9.23 25.75
C ASP A 22 -14.27 -9.83 26.98
N GLU A 23 -13.50 -10.90 26.77
CA GLU A 23 -12.74 -11.60 27.82
C GLU A 23 -11.80 -10.63 28.56
N MET A 24 -11.41 -9.50 27.94
CA MET A 24 -10.65 -8.48 28.66
C MET A 24 -11.50 -7.66 29.60
N ALA A 25 -12.81 -7.51 29.41
CA ALA A 25 -13.65 -6.75 30.33
C ALA A 25 -13.53 -7.31 31.77
N GLU A 26 -13.40 -8.62 31.90
CA GLU A 26 -13.28 -9.35 33.17
C GLU A 26 -11.86 -9.38 33.77
N MET A 27 -10.82 -9.02 33.00
CA MET A 27 -9.42 -9.05 33.45
C MET A 27 -9.07 -7.89 34.40
N SER A 28 -8.22 -8.18 35.39
CA SER A 28 -7.59 -7.19 36.25
C SER A 28 -6.68 -6.23 35.47
N LYS A 29 -6.49 -5.01 35.98
CA LYS A 29 -5.60 -4.00 35.34
C LYS A 29 -4.19 -4.54 35.07
N LYS A 30 -3.64 -5.36 35.97
CA LYS A 30 -2.30 -5.97 35.79
C LYS A 30 -2.29 -6.98 34.64
N GLU A 31 -3.34 -7.79 34.54
CA GLU A 31 -3.47 -8.82 33.51
C GLU A 31 -3.68 -8.19 32.13
N LYS A 32 -4.48 -7.10 32.07
CA LYS A 32 -4.64 -6.27 30.86
C LYS A 32 -3.29 -5.73 30.38
N ILE A 33 -2.52 -5.10 31.27
CA ILE A 33 -1.20 -4.54 30.93
C ILE A 33 -0.24 -5.64 30.46
N ALA A 34 -0.19 -6.78 31.17
CA ALA A 34 0.64 -7.91 30.77
C ALA A 34 0.24 -8.46 29.40
N TYR A 35 -1.06 -8.56 29.11
CA TYR A 35 -1.59 -8.95 27.80
C TYR A 35 -1.14 -7.99 26.70
N TYR A 36 -1.32 -6.67 26.89
CA TYR A 36 -0.90 -5.66 25.91
C TYR A 36 0.61 -5.72 25.64
N ILE A 37 1.43 -5.85 26.70
CA ILE A 37 2.89 -5.95 26.57
C ILE A 37 3.31 -7.23 25.86
N LYS A 38 2.62 -8.36 26.11
CA LYS A 38 2.92 -9.64 25.48
C LYS A 38 2.60 -9.62 23.98
N ASN A 39 1.44 -9.09 23.62
CA ASN A 39 0.92 -9.11 22.25
C ASN A 39 1.22 -7.83 21.45
N PHE A 40 2.11 -6.98 21.97
CA PHE A 40 2.46 -5.71 21.35
C PHE A 40 3.04 -5.93 19.94
N PRO A 41 2.62 -5.16 18.91
CA PRO A 41 3.01 -5.41 17.52
C PRO A 41 4.52 -5.42 17.29
N LEU A 42 5.30 -4.63 18.05
CA LEU A 42 6.76 -4.61 17.92
C LEU A 42 7.45 -5.91 18.35
N LYS A 43 6.73 -6.84 18.99
CA LYS A 43 7.22 -8.18 19.31
C LYS A 43 6.86 -9.22 18.23
N ASP A 44 5.97 -8.87 17.30
CA ASP A 44 5.64 -9.73 16.17
C ASP A 44 6.61 -9.44 15.01
N LEU A 45 7.62 -10.30 14.89
CA LEU A 45 8.64 -10.19 13.84
C LEU A 45 8.07 -10.35 12.43
N ARG A 46 7.00 -11.13 12.24
CA ARG A 46 6.37 -11.31 10.93
C ARG A 46 5.61 -10.05 10.54
N PHE A 47 4.88 -9.49 11.50
CA PHE A 47 4.24 -8.20 11.33
C PHE A 47 5.25 -7.11 10.97
N LEU A 48 6.29 -6.94 11.81
CA LEU A 48 7.35 -5.96 11.57
C LEU A 48 8.01 -6.14 10.22
N TYR A 49 8.43 -7.37 9.89
CA TYR A 49 9.03 -7.64 8.59
C TYR A 49 8.11 -7.20 7.44
N PHE A 50 6.83 -7.59 7.49
CA PHE A 50 5.88 -7.31 6.44
C PHE A 50 5.61 -5.80 6.28
N VAL A 51 5.44 -5.06 7.38
CA VAL A 51 5.14 -3.63 7.28
C VAL A 51 6.37 -2.83 6.85
N PHE A 52 7.58 -3.20 7.28
CA PHE A 52 8.81 -2.51 6.90
C PHE A 52 9.30 -2.85 5.49
N ILE A 53 9.15 -4.10 5.04
CA ILE A 53 9.54 -4.47 3.67
C ILE A 53 8.70 -3.73 2.64
N LEU A 54 7.47 -3.29 2.96
CA LEU A 54 6.62 -2.50 2.08
C LEU A 54 7.08 -1.05 1.88
N ILE A 55 7.98 -0.53 2.71
CA ILE A 55 8.49 0.86 2.57
C ILE A 55 8.99 1.11 1.16
N PHE A 56 9.71 0.16 0.56
CA PHE A 56 10.35 0.36 -0.74
C PHE A 56 9.35 0.51 -1.89
N VAL A 57 8.28 -0.29 -1.96
CA VAL A 57 7.21 -0.09 -2.96
C VAL A 57 6.33 1.10 -2.61
N GLN A 58 6.15 1.39 -1.32
CA GLN A 58 5.37 2.54 -0.87
C GLN A 58 5.99 3.88 -1.29
N THR A 59 7.31 3.95 -1.56
CA THR A 59 7.96 5.19 -2.01
C THR A 59 7.31 5.74 -3.28
N LEU A 60 6.78 4.85 -4.15
CA LEU A 60 6.09 5.26 -5.37
C LEU A 60 4.87 6.15 -5.09
N PHE A 61 4.18 5.94 -3.97
CA PHE A 61 3.11 6.84 -3.57
C PHE A 61 3.61 8.19 -3.12
N ALA A 62 4.73 8.23 -2.40
CA ALA A 62 5.34 9.52 -2.06
C ALA A 62 5.79 10.24 -3.35
N HIS A 63 6.32 9.51 -4.33
CA HIS A 63 6.67 10.06 -5.64
C HIS A 63 5.48 10.58 -6.45
N ASN A 64 4.26 10.05 -6.28
CA ASN A 64 3.07 10.63 -6.92
C ASN A 64 2.83 12.09 -6.52
N TRP A 65 3.25 12.50 -5.32
CA TRP A 65 3.09 13.86 -4.83
C TRP A 65 4.38 14.69 -4.95
N LEU A 66 5.54 14.05 -4.77
CA LEU A 66 6.82 14.75 -4.69
C LEU A 66 7.56 14.86 -6.03
N THR A 67 7.41 13.86 -6.91
CA THR A 67 8.22 13.76 -8.14
C THR A 67 7.35 13.86 -9.37
N LEU A 68 6.23 13.15 -9.42
CA LEU A 68 5.38 13.05 -10.59
C LEU A 68 4.90 14.42 -11.10
N PRO A 69 4.45 15.37 -10.27
CA PRO A 69 4.02 16.69 -10.76
C PRO A 69 5.14 17.47 -11.42
N LEU A 70 6.34 17.41 -10.85
CA LEU A 70 7.52 18.08 -11.39
C LEU A 70 8.05 17.36 -12.64
N TYR A 71 7.95 16.04 -12.69
CA TYR A 71 8.27 15.27 -13.88
C TYR A 71 7.32 15.64 -15.04
N THR A 72 6.02 15.66 -14.80
CA THR A 72 5.02 15.99 -15.84
C THR A 72 5.10 17.44 -16.31
N SER A 73 5.46 18.39 -15.44
CA SER A 73 5.57 19.81 -15.82
C SER A 73 6.91 20.18 -16.44
N ARG A 74 7.99 19.46 -16.12
CA ARG A 74 9.35 19.80 -16.61
C ARG A 74 9.84 18.93 -17.75
N ALA A 75 9.51 17.64 -17.76
CA ALA A 75 10.06 16.69 -18.72
C ALA A 75 9.17 16.45 -19.95
N PHE A 76 7.95 17.02 -19.97
CA PHE A 76 7.03 16.93 -21.10
C PHE A 76 6.82 18.29 -21.72
N GLU A 77 6.54 18.29 -23.02
CA GLU A 77 6.15 19.49 -23.76
C GLU A 77 4.69 19.38 -24.24
N GLY A 78 4.01 20.53 -24.32
CA GLY A 78 2.63 20.62 -24.78
C GLY A 78 1.62 19.98 -23.82
N PHE A 79 0.69 19.18 -24.37
CA PHE A 79 -0.54 18.74 -23.70
C PHE A 79 -0.36 18.19 -22.28
N VAL A 80 0.68 17.39 -22.03
CA VAL A 80 0.91 16.79 -20.71
C VAL A 80 1.37 17.83 -19.69
N SER A 81 2.28 18.72 -20.07
CA SER A 81 2.77 19.78 -19.19
C SER A 81 1.68 20.82 -18.92
N ASP A 82 0.94 21.23 -19.95
CA ASP A 82 -0.16 22.20 -19.84
C ASP A 82 -1.32 21.69 -18.94
N ASN A 83 -1.48 20.36 -18.85
CA ASN A 83 -2.54 19.72 -18.07
C ASN A 83 -1.98 18.81 -16.97
N PHE A 84 -0.78 19.10 -16.44
CA PHE A 84 -0.10 18.21 -15.51
C PHE A 84 -0.96 17.88 -14.27
N GLU A 85 -1.74 18.86 -13.77
CA GLU A 85 -2.65 18.69 -12.64
C GLU A 85 -3.69 17.59 -12.88
N PHE A 86 -4.19 17.47 -14.11
CA PHE A 86 -5.11 16.40 -14.49
C PHE A 86 -4.43 15.04 -14.33
N PHE A 87 -3.24 14.86 -14.92
CA PHE A 87 -2.53 13.58 -14.92
C PHE A 87 -2.14 13.12 -13.51
N VAL A 88 -1.68 14.03 -12.65
CA VAL A 88 -1.30 13.66 -11.27
C VAL A 88 -2.49 13.35 -10.38
N ASN A 89 -3.68 13.89 -10.70
CA ASN A 89 -4.93 13.64 -9.98
C ASN A 89 -5.81 12.55 -10.62
N LEU A 90 -5.30 11.82 -11.62
CA LEU A 90 -6.02 10.67 -12.19
C LEU A 90 -6.13 9.49 -11.22
N ASN A 91 -5.15 9.32 -10.33
CA ASN A 91 -5.05 8.14 -9.46
C ASN A 91 -6.32 7.92 -8.59
N PRO A 92 -6.89 8.93 -7.89
CA PRO A 92 -8.15 8.77 -7.16
C PRO A 92 -9.34 8.31 -8.03
N ILE A 93 -9.47 8.82 -9.25
CA ILE A 93 -10.53 8.44 -10.19
C ILE A 93 -10.35 6.98 -10.62
N LEU A 94 -9.10 6.62 -10.95
CA LEU A 94 -8.75 5.25 -11.29
C LEU A 94 -9.02 4.29 -10.14
N ILE A 95 -8.65 4.64 -8.89
CA ILE A 95 -8.93 3.82 -7.71
C ILE A 95 -10.44 3.64 -7.47
N PHE A 96 -11.22 4.71 -7.63
CA PHE A 96 -12.67 4.66 -7.46
C PHE A 96 -13.33 3.61 -8.36
N ILE A 97 -12.82 3.45 -9.60
CA ILE A 97 -13.31 2.47 -10.57
C ILE A 97 -12.66 1.10 -10.37
N LEU A 98 -11.32 1.07 -10.24
CA LEU A 98 -10.53 -0.15 -10.26
C LEU A 98 -10.61 -0.93 -8.95
N ALA A 99 -10.70 -0.27 -7.79
CA ALA A 99 -10.68 -0.98 -6.50
C ALA A 99 -11.87 -1.95 -6.33
N PRO A 100 -13.13 -1.57 -6.65
CA PRO A 100 -14.25 -2.52 -6.64
C PRO A 100 -14.07 -3.66 -7.65
N MET A 101 -13.63 -3.34 -8.88
CA MET A 101 -13.41 -4.34 -9.94
C MET A 101 -12.35 -5.38 -9.55
N VAL A 102 -11.19 -4.89 -9.11
CA VAL A 102 -10.08 -5.74 -8.65
C VAL A 102 -10.53 -6.57 -7.47
N THR A 103 -11.22 -5.98 -6.49
CA THR A 103 -11.75 -6.69 -5.31
C THR A 103 -12.69 -7.83 -5.74
N ALA A 104 -13.63 -7.58 -6.64
CA ALA A 104 -14.52 -8.61 -7.17
C ALA A 104 -13.74 -9.78 -7.82
N LEU A 105 -12.76 -9.45 -8.68
CA LEU A 105 -11.94 -10.44 -9.41
C LEU A 105 -10.98 -11.24 -8.51
N THR A 106 -10.63 -10.70 -7.35
CA THR A 106 -9.58 -11.26 -6.47
C THR A 106 -10.10 -11.72 -5.11
N SER A 107 -11.41 -11.58 -4.84
CA SER A 107 -12.09 -11.90 -3.57
C SER A 107 -11.81 -13.32 -3.05
N LYS A 108 -11.73 -14.31 -3.94
CA LYS A 108 -11.53 -15.73 -3.59
C LYS A 108 -10.06 -16.14 -3.47
N LYS A 109 -9.11 -15.22 -3.61
CA LYS A 109 -7.68 -15.52 -3.63
C LYS A 109 -7.01 -15.20 -2.29
N ASP A 110 -6.04 -16.03 -1.91
CA ASP A 110 -5.21 -15.88 -0.71
C ASP A 110 -4.64 -14.46 -0.56
N THR A 111 -4.95 -13.82 0.58
CA THR A 111 -4.60 -12.41 0.88
C THR A 111 -3.11 -12.17 0.70
N TYR A 112 -2.26 -13.04 1.25
CA TYR A 112 -0.81 -12.89 1.18
C TYR A 112 -0.27 -12.99 -0.26
N THR A 113 -0.76 -13.96 -1.04
CA THR A 113 -0.37 -14.10 -2.45
C THR A 113 -0.82 -12.89 -3.28
N MET A 114 -2.02 -12.36 -3.03
CA MET A 114 -2.47 -11.12 -3.69
C MET A 114 -1.64 -9.90 -3.30
N MET A 115 -1.17 -9.80 -2.05
CA MET A 115 -0.26 -8.72 -1.66
C MET A 115 1.09 -8.79 -2.39
N ILE A 116 1.66 -9.99 -2.58
CA ILE A 116 2.87 -10.17 -3.41
C ILE A 116 2.59 -9.73 -4.85
N ILE A 117 1.52 -10.25 -5.47
CA ILE A 117 1.23 -9.94 -6.88
C ILE A 117 0.92 -8.45 -7.05
N GLY A 118 0.12 -7.86 -6.15
CA GLY A 118 -0.23 -6.44 -6.22
C GLY A 118 0.99 -5.53 -6.08
N THR A 119 1.93 -5.86 -5.19
CA THR A 119 3.18 -5.09 -5.07
C THR A 119 4.10 -5.25 -6.29
N PHE A 120 4.12 -6.42 -6.94
CA PHE A 120 4.79 -6.58 -8.24
C PHE A 120 4.13 -5.74 -9.35
N VAL A 121 2.80 -5.81 -9.47
CA VAL A 121 2.04 -5.04 -10.46
C VAL A 121 2.15 -3.54 -10.21
N MET A 122 2.34 -3.11 -8.96
CA MET A 122 2.57 -1.71 -8.62
C MET A 122 4.00 -1.25 -8.94
N ALA A 123 5.02 -2.08 -8.68
CA ALA A 123 6.42 -1.70 -8.83
C ALA A 123 6.92 -1.74 -10.29
N THR A 124 6.48 -2.75 -11.05
CA THR A 124 6.97 -3.00 -12.42
C THR A 124 6.67 -1.88 -13.44
N PRO A 125 5.53 -1.15 -13.38
CA PRO A 125 5.25 -0.08 -14.32
C PRO A 125 6.21 1.10 -14.21
N THR A 126 6.90 1.26 -13.07
CA THR A 126 7.91 2.32 -12.91
C THR A 126 9.04 2.21 -13.96
N PHE A 127 9.37 0.99 -14.41
CA PHE A 127 10.35 0.80 -15.48
C PHE A 127 9.85 1.24 -16.86
N ILE A 128 8.53 1.38 -17.05
CA ILE A 128 7.98 1.93 -18.28
C ILE A 128 8.35 3.42 -18.39
N LEU A 129 8.41 4.15 -17.27
CA LEU A 129 8.87 5.54 -17.25
C LEU A 129 10.38 5.67 -17.54
N ALA A 130 11.15 4.59 -17.41
CA ALA A 130 12.55 4.55 -17.82
C ALA A 130 12.72 4.54 -19.35
N LEU A 131 11.64 4.39 -20.12
CA LEU A 131 11.64 4.53 -21.59
C LEU A 131 11.56 5.99 -22.05
N GLY A 132 11.42 6.93 -21.12
CA GLY A 132 11.41 8.36 -21.37
C GLY A 132 10.03 9.02 -21.24
N PRO A 133 10.00 10.37 -21.26
CA PRO A 133 8.77 11.14 -21.13
C PRO A 133 7.91 11.04 -22.38
N ASN A 134 6.82 10.28 -22.28
CA ASN A 134 5.84 10.11 -23.33
C ASN A 134 4.44 9.92 -22.74
N LEU A 135 3.39 10.45 -23.39
CA LEU A 135 2.01 10.28 -22.93
C LEU A 135 1.66 8.81 -22.70
N TYR A 136 2.08 7.90 -23.59
CA TYR A 136 1.82 6.48 -23.47
C TYR A 136 2.57 5.85 -22.30
N THR A 137 3.82 6.26 -22.03
CA THR A 137 4.59 5.73 -20.88
C THR A 137 3.98 6.21 -19.56
N LEU A 138 3.59 7.48 -19.49
CA LEU A 138 2.90 8.07 -18.34
C LEU A 138 1.56 7.39 -18.06
N MET A 139 0.70 7.27 -19.08
CA MET A 139 -0.62 6.66 -18.93
C MET A 139 -0.53 5.18 -18.57
N SER A 140 0.41 4.44 -19.18
CA SER A 140 0.65 3.04 -18.84
C SER A 140 1.10 2.89 -17.39
N PHE A 141 2.03 3.74 -16.93
CA PHE A 141 2.46 3.79 -15.54
C PHE A 141 1.29 4.06 -14.60
N LEU A 142 0.52 5.13 -14.83
CA LEU A 142 -0.60 5.54 -13.97
C LEU A 142 -1.62 4.42 -13.83
N ILE A 143 -2.06 3.84 -14.94
CA ILE A 143 -3.09 2.80 -14.94
C ILE A 143 -2.58 1.53 -14.25
N LEU A 144 -1.41 1.02 -14.65
CA LEU A 144 -0.89 -0.25 -14.12
C LEU A 144 -0.49 -0.14 -12.65
N MET A 145 0.12 0.98 -12.25
CA MET A 145 0.48 1.23 -10.85
C MET A 145 -0.77 1.28 -9.98
N THR A 146 -1.84 1.96 -10.43
CA THR A 146 -3.12 1.99 -9.72
C THR A 146 -3.79 0.62 -9.62
N ILE A 147 -3.71 -0.24 -10.65
CA ILE A 147 -4.18 -1.63 -10.54
C ILE A 147 -3.42 -2.35 -9.42
N GLY A 148 -2.10 -2.19 -9.35
CA GLY A 148 -1.28 -2.74 -8.27
C GLY A 148 -1.73 -2.26 -6.89
N GLU A 149 -1.87 -0.94 -6.71
CA GLU A 149 -2.40 -0.32 -5.49
C GLU A 149 -3.74 -0.94 -5.08
N ALA A 150 -4.71 -1.01 -6.00
CA ALA A 150 -6.02 -1.60 -5.78
C ALA A 150 -5.96 -3.08 -5.36
N MET A 151 -4.93 -3.83 -5.79
CA MET A 151 -4.76 -5.23 -5.43
C MET A 151 -4.28 -5.44 -3.99
N TRP A 152 -3.30 -4.65 -3.53
CA TRP A 152 -2.62 -4.95 -2.27
C TRP A 152 -3.03 -4.04 -1.10
N GLN A 153 -3.37 -2.77 -1.33
CA GLN A 153 -3.59 -1.81 -0.23
C GLN A 153 -4.82 -2.14 0.63
N PRO A 154 -6.01 -2.46 0.08
CA PRO A 154 -7.16 -2.86 0.90
C PRO A 154 -6.89 -4.15 1.69
N ARG A 155 -6.19 -5.09 1.05
CA ARG A 155 -5.80 -6.37 1.65
C ARG A 155 -4.79 -6.22 2.77
N PHE A 156 -3.89 -5.25 2.66
CA PHE A 156 -2.97 -4.94 3.73
C PHE A 156 -3.73 -4.52 5.00
N LEU A 157 -4.70 -3.61 4.88
CA LEU A 157 -5.51 -3.17 6.02
C LEU A 157 -6.32 -4.33 6.61
N GLN A 158 -6.93 -5.14 5.75
CA GLN A 158 -7.65 -6.34 6.16
C GLN A 158 -6.72 -7.30 6.92
N TRP A 159 -5.54 -7.59 6.36
CA TRP A 159 -4.57 -8.48 6.97
C TRP A 159 -4.10 -7.97 8.35
N VAL A 160 -3.81 -6.67 8.48
CA VAL A 160 -3.44 -6.06 9.76
C VAL A 160 -4.55 -6.21 10.79
N ALA A 161 -5.81 -6.10 10.37
CA ALA A 161 -6.95 -6.33 11.25
C ALA A 161 -7.11 -7.80 11.64
N GLU A 162 -6.89 -8.74 10.72
CA GLU A 162 -7.01 -10.19 10.94
C GLU A 162 -5.95 -10.76 11.88
N ILE A 163 -4.70 -10.27 11.80
CA ILE A 163 -3.63 -10.71 12.72
C ILE A 163 -3.73 -10.07 14.10
N ALA A 164 -4.50 -8.98 14.21
CA ALA A 164 -4.55 -8.23 15.46
C ALA A 164 -5.19 -9.10 16.55
N PRO A 165 -4.53 -9.25 17.71
CA PRO A 165 -5.15 -9.84 18.89
C PRO A 165 -6.45 -9.13 19.23
N LYS A 166 -7.38 -9.85 19.87
CA LYS A 166 -8.63 -9.26 20.40
C LYS A 166 -8.32 -7.97 21.16
N ASN A 167 -9.15 -6.93 20.97
CA ASN A 167 -9.02 -5.57 21.50
C ASN A 167 -7.69 -4.82 21.19
N MET A 168 -6.88 -5.32 20.26
CA MET A 168 -5.63 -4.64 19.84
C MET A 168 -5.66 -4.21 18.38
N THR A 169 -6.78 -4.37 17.66
CA THR A 169 -6.94 -3.98 16.26
C THR A 169 -6.52 -2.53 16.01
N GLY A 170 -6.95 -1.59 16.87
CA GLY A 170 -6.55 -0.18 16.73
C GLY A 170 -5.03 0.05 16.85
N ILE A 171 -4.36 -0.68 17.75
CA ILE A 171 -2.90 -0.58 17.95
C ILE A 171 -2.17 -1.17 16.72
N TYR A 172 -2.60 -2.34 16.25
CA TYR A 172 -2.04 -2.98 15.06
C TYR A 172 -2.26 -2.12 13.80
N MET A 173 -3.45 -1.56 13.61
CA MET A 173 -3.74 -0.64 12.50
C MET A 173 -2.89 0.62 12.58
N GLY A 174 -2.73 1.23 13.76
CA GLY A 174 -1.91 2.42 13.95
C GLY A 174 -0.42 2.17 13.64
N ILE A 175 0.16 1.09 14.20
CA ILE A 175 1.56 0.74 13.92
C ILE A 175 1.73 0.26 12.47
N GLY A 176 0.73 -0.42 11.89
CA GLY A 176 0.75 -0.86 10.50
C GLY A 176 0.85 0.31 9.51
N GLN A 177 0.37 1.50 9.89
CA GLN A 177 0.50 2.73 9.11
C GLN A 177 1.83 3.46 9.33
N PHE A 178 2.61 3.10 10.36
CA PHE A 178 3.87 3.78 10.66
C PHE A 178 4.87 3.75 9.48
N PRO A 179 5.03 2.64 8.74
CA PRO A 179 5.88 2.62 7.55
C PRO A 179 5.44 3.57 6.44
N TRP A 180 4.15 3.84 6.30
CA TRP A 180 3.65 4.84 5.34
C TRP A 180 4.17 6.23 5.66
N PHE A 181 4.09 6.62 6.93
CA PHE A 181 4.65 7.87 7.42
C PHE A 181 6.16 7.91 7.18
N LEU A 182 6.88 6.85 7.57
CA LEU A 182 8.33 6.78 7.41
C LEU A 182 8.75 6.87 5.93
N THR A 183 7.97 6.28 5.03
CA THR A 183 8.18 6.33 3.59
C THR A 183 8.15 7.76 3.06
N LYS A 184 7.20 8.59 3.52
CA LYS A 184 7.13 10.01 3.13
C LYS A 184 8.36 10.78 3.60
N VAL A 185 8.80 10.54 4.84
CA VAL A 185 10.02 11.18 5.39
C VAL A 185 11.24 10.78 4.58
N ILE A 186 11.47 9.48 4.37
CA ILE A 186 12.63 8.97 3.64
C ILE A 186 12.63 9.50 2.20
N THR A 187 11.49 9.43 1.51
CA THR A 187 11.37 9.87 0.11
C THR A 187 11.57 11.37 -0.03
N SER A 188 11.10 12.18 0.92
CA SER A 188 11.30 13.64 0.89
C SER A 188 12.77 14.04 1.01
N ILE A 189 13.59 13.26 1.73
CA ILE A 189 15.01 13.57 1.94
C ILE A 189 15.81 13.46 0.62
N TYR A 190 15.54 12.45 -0.21
CA TYR A 190 16.33 12.21 -1.43
C TYR A 190 15.66 12.70 -2.72
N SER A 191 14.33 12.75 -2.79
CA SER A 191 13.62 13.04 -4.04
C SER A 191 13.98 14.40 -4.63
N GLY A 192 14.21 15.41 -3.79
CA GLY A 192 14.67 16.74 -4.23
C GLY A 192 16.04 16.69 -4.93
N TRP A 193 17.00 15.93 -4.39
CA TRP A 193 18.31 15.76 -5.02
C TRP A 193 18.19 15.04 -6.37
N PHE A 194 17.36 13.99 -6.45
CA PHE A 194 17.09 13.30 -7.71
C PHE A 194 16.46 14.24 -8.74
N LEU A 195 15.48 15.05 -8.35
CA LEU A 195 14.87 16.03 -9.24
C LEU A 195 15.89 17.05 -9.75
N MET A 196 16.73 17.62 -8.87
CA MET A 196 17.78 18.55 -9.29
C MET A 196 18.81 17.89 -10.24
N LYS A 197 19.08 16.59 -10.06
CA LYS A 197 20.08 15.87 -10.86
C LYS A 197 19.55 15.38 -12.21
N TYR A 198 18.29 14.94 -12.26
CA TYR A 198 17.72 14.19 -13.39
C TYR A 198 16.54 14.89 -14.07
N CYS A 199 15.84 15.79 -13.37
CA CYS A 199 14.71 16.59 -13.87
C CYS A 199 14.80 18.08 -13.43
N PRO A 200 15.94 18.75 -13.68
CA PRO A 200 16.16 20.14 -13.27
C PRO A 200 15.19 21.11 -13.96
N ALA A 201 14.89 22.24 -13.31
CA ALA A 201 13.93 23.22 -13.84
C ALA A 201 14.48 24.05 -15.00
N ASP A 202 15.79 24.31 -15.02
CA ASP A 202 16.46 25.22 -15.96
C ASP A 202 17.12 24.48 -17.14
N THR A 203 16.69 23.26 -17.43
CA THR A 203 17.26 22.43 -18.50
C THR A 203 16.16 22.04 -19.48
N PRO A 204 16.40 22.07 -20.80
CA PRO A 204 15.43 21.58 -21.77
C PRO A 204 15.11 20.09 -21.57
N PRO A 205 13.88 19.63 -21.83
CA PRO A 205 13.49 18.22 -21.70
C PRO A 205 14.43 17.25 -22.44
N SER A 206 14.94 17.65 -23.59
CA SER A 206 15.87 16.86 -24.42
C SER A 206 17.23 16.58 -23.77
N GLU A 207 17.63 17.37 -22.77
CA GLU A 207 18.90 17.24 -22.06
C GLU A 207 18.74 16.63 -20.66
N MET A 208 17.49 16.37 -20.25
CA MET A 208 17.20 15.70 -18.98
C MET A 208 17.51 14.19 -19.07
N ASN A 209 17.69 13.56 -17.91
CA ASN A 209 17.90 12.11 -17.81
C ASN A 209 16.92 11.51 -16.81
N THR A 210 15.64 11.72 -17.09
CA THR A 210 14.54 11.24 -16.23
C THR A 210 14.41 9.72 -16.24
N GLU A 211 14.89 9.08 -17.31
CA GLU A 211 14.94 7.64 -17.52
C GLU A 211 15.74 6.96 -16.41
N THR A 212 16.93 7.49 -16.11
CA THR A 212 17.79 6.96 -15.05
C THR A 212 17.16 7.13 -13.68
N MET A 213 16.50 8.26 -13.42
CA MET A 213 15.77 8.48 -12.16
C MET A 213 14.69 7.43 -11.95
N TRP A 214 13.81 7.23 -12.95
CA TRP A 214 12.73 6.26 -12.86
C TRP A 214 13.23 4.82 -12.83
N PHE A 215 14.32 4.51 -13.53
CA PHE A 215 14.98 3.21 -13.43
C PHE A 215 15.44 2.92 -11.99
N ILE A 216 16.13 3.88 -11.35
CA ILE A 216 16.58 3.73 -9.95
C ILE A 216 15.39 3.56 -9.01
N TYR A 217 14.32 4.36 -9.17
CA TYR A 217 13.10 4.22 -8.36
C TYR A 217 12.41 2.87 -8.58
N GLY A 218 12.41 2.35 -9.81
CA GLY A 218 11.93 1.01 -10.11
C GLY A 218 12.72 -0.08 -9.39
N ILE A 219 14.06 0.01 -9.38
CA ILE A 219 14.93 -0.93 -8.65
C ILE A 219 14.64 -0.90 -7.15
N ILE A 220 14.48 0.29 -6.57
CA ILE A 220 14.08 0.46 -5.18
C ILE A 220 12.72 -0.21 -4.94
N ALA A 221 11.72 0.11 -5.76
CA ALA A 221 10.37 -0.41 -5.59
C ALA A 221 10.27 -1.94 -5.68
N ILE A 222 11.10 -2.59 -6.50
CA ILE A 222 11.15 -4.05 -6.65
C ILE A 222 11.65 -4.77 -5.39
N ILE A 223 12.37 -4.10 -4.49
CA ILE A 223 12.87 -4.70 -3.24
C ILE A 223 11.71 -5.29 -2.42
N SER A 224 10.56 -4.61 -2.33
CA SER A 224 9.41 -5.11 -1.58
C SER A 224 8.83 -6.41 -2.13
N PRO A 225 8.37 -6.49 -3.40
CA PRO A 225 7.79 -7.71 -3.94
C PRO A 225 8.78 -8.88 -3.98
N VAL A 226 10.08 -8.63 -4.23
CA VAL A 226 11.12 -9.66 -4.15
C VAL A 226 11.30 -10.15 -2.72
N GLY A 227 11.40 -9.24 -1.75
CA GLY A 227 11.49 -9.59 -0.34
C GLY A 227 10.31 -10.43 0.14
N LEU A 228 9.08 -10.01 -0.20
CA LEU A 228 7.86 -10.75 0.12
C LEU A 228 7.83 -12.13 -0.55
N LEU A 229 8.28 -12.24 -1.80
CA LEU A 229 8.36 -13.52 -2.50
C LEU A 229 9.34 -14.49 -1.82
N LEU A 230 10.53 -14.01 -1.46
CA LEU A 230 11.54 -14.81 -0.77
C LEU A 230 11.08 -15.22 0.64
N ALA A 231 10.39 -14.33 1.35
CA ALA A 231 9.86 -14.59 2.69
C ALA A 231 8.56 -15.41 2.71
N LYS A 232 7.98 -15.74 1.55
CA LYS A 232 6.65 -16.36 1.43
C LYS A 232 6.48 -17.61 2.28
N GLY A 233 7.45 -18.51 2.29
CA GLY A 233 7.39 -19.74 3.07
C GLY A 233 7.41 -19.50 4.58
N TRP A 234 8.17 -18.51 5.05
CA TRP A 234 8.27 -18.14 6.46
C TRP A 234 7.03 -17.38 6.94
N MET A 235 6.53 -16.45 6.11
CA MET A 235 5.33 -15.68 6.38
C MET A 235 4.11 -16.58 6.44
N LYS A 236 3.87 -17.43 5.44
CA LYS A 236 2.69 -18.34 5.40
C LYS A 236 2.60 -19.30 6.59
N LYS A 237 3.72 -19.69 7.20
CA LYS A 237 3.71 -20.49 8.44
C LYS A 237 3.08 -19.74 9.63
N GLY A 238 3.09 -18.40 9.60
CA GLY A 238 2.47 -17.54 10.61
C GLY A 238 1.04 -17.13 10.33
N PHE A 239 0.59 -17.22 9.07
CA PHE A 239 -0.81 -16.98 8.69
C PHE A 239 -1.76 -18.10 9.14
N LYS A 240 -1.29 -19.11 9.89
CA LYS A 240 -2.15 -20.15 10.47
C LYS A 240 -2.93 -19.63 11.67
N VAL A 241 -3.81 -18.65 11.45
CA VAL A 241 -5.04 -18.52 12.21
C VAL A 241 -6.13 -18.98 11.26
N LYS A 242 -6.78 -20.09 11.63
CA LYS A 242 -7.84 -20.73 10.86
C LYS A 242 -8.90 -19.68 10.50
N HIS A 243 -9.19 -19.50 9.23
CA HIS A 243 -10.59 -19.30 8.86
C HIS A 243 -11.30 -20.60 9.27
N GLN A 244 -12.06 -20.54 10.36
CA GLN A 244 -13.10 -21.54 10.58
C GLN A 244 -14.12 -21.36 9.45
N GLU A 245 -14.20 -22.41 8.63
CA GLU A 245 -15.26 -22.81 7.68
C GLU A 245 -15.85 -21.75 6.73
#